data_AF-A0A8H5MEE4-F1
#
_entry.id   AF-A0A8H5MEE4-F1
#
_cell.length_a   1.000
_cell.length_b   1.000
_cell.length_c   1.000
_cell.angle_alpha   90.00
_cell.angle_beta   90.00
_cell.angle_gamma   90.00
#
_symmetry.space_group_name_H-M   'P 1'
#
loop_
_entity.id
_entity.type
_entity.pdbx_description
1 polymer ?
#
loop_
_entity_poly.entity_id
_entity_poly.type
_entity_poly.pdbx_seq_one_letter_code
_entity_poly.pdbx_strand_id
1 'polypeptide(L)'
;MKLLSPRIMPYWHQWNARLVALLSTMLEDSWLFVFAYRDNDHPEVWHIAELGDVYLNVENTVHYALDTAFGRAEWNTTLPSHGIRLHFGADASETFTVSLFHQLYCLNVIRIALSKFSDPEVRQLPQVETVQCMDYIRQMVLCRANLRLESARNPTGPGIAVADVTHTCKDWTAVYSAAQENWEAYVGQEN
;
A
#
# COMPACT_ATOMS: atom_id res chain seq x y z
N MET A 1 -2.89 -37.29 13.87
CA MET A 1 -4.17 -37.84 13.38
C MET A 1 -4.23 -37.56 11.89
N LYS A 2 -4.09 -38.61 11.05
CA LYS A 2 -4.20 -38.53 9.59
C LYS A 2 -5.67 -38.28 9.22
N LEU A 3 -5.92 -37.53 8.14
CA LEU A 3 -6.46 -38.07 6.88
C LEU A 3 -6.73 -36.93 5.87
N LEU A 4 -6.03 -36.98 4.74
CA LEU A 4 -6.47 -36.42 3.46
C LEU A 4 -7.52 -37.36 2.84
N SER A 5 -8.57 -36.83 2.23
CA SER A 5 -9.20 -37.42 1.04
C SER A 5 -10.20 -36.45 0.36
N PRO A 6 -10.38 -36.51 -0.98
CA PRO A 6 -11.03 -35.48 -1.82
C PRO A 6 -12.44 -35.88 -2.29
N ARG A 7 -13.30 -34.92 -2.66
CA ARG A 7 -14.46 -35.10 -3.57
C ARG A 7 -14.81 -33.79 -4.31
N ILE A 8 -14.63 -33.70 -5.64
CA ILE A 8 -15.57 -33.95 -6.76
C ILE A 8 -16.27 -32.67 -7.26
N MET A 9 -15.96 -32.27 -8.50
CA MET A 9 -16.76 -31.39 -9.37
C MET A 9 -18.08 -32.06 -9.78
N PRO A 10 -19.18 -31.30 -9.88
CA PRO A 10 -19.77 -30.99 -11.20
C PRO A 10 -20.14 -29.49 -11.26
N TYR A 11 -20.06 -28.78 -12.38
CA TYR A 11 -20.99 -28.83 -13.49
C TYR A 11 -20.37 -28.12 -14.69
N TRP A 12 -20.31 -28.83 -15.81
CA TRP A 12 -20.19 -28.26 -17.13
C TRP A 12 -21.59 -27.86 -17.58
N HIS A 13 -21.80 -26.61 -18.02
CA HIS A 13 -22.56 -26.27 -19.23
C HIS A 13 -22.54 -24.76 -19.50
N GLN A 14 -22.25 -24.45 -20.77
CA GLN A 14 -22.60 -23.22 -21.51
C GLN A 14 -21.64 -22.02 -21.42
N TRP A 15 -20.46 -22.21 -22.04
CA TRP A 15 -19.66 -21.12 -22.58
C TRP A 15 -20.29 -20.62 -23.89
N ASN A 16 -20.82 -19.39 -23.87
CA ASN A 16 -21.03 -18.65 -25.11
C ASN A 16 -19.69 -18.04 -25.53
N ALA A 17 -19.04 -18.73 -26.47
CA ALA A 17 -17.87 -18.23 -27.17
C ALA A 17 -18.24 -17.02 -28.01
N ARG A 18 -17.59 -15.87 -27.77
CA ARG A 18 -17.27 -14.86 -28.79
C ARG A 18 -16.12 -13.97 -28.29
N LEU A 19 -14.97 -14.18 -28.92
CA LEU A 19 -13.80 -13.30 -29.06
C LEU A 19 -12.85 -13.15 -27.85
N VAL A 20 -12.00 -14.15 -27.66
CA VAL A 20 -10.56 -13.88 -27.43
C VAL A 20 -9.81 -14.58 -28.55
N ALA A 21 -9.44 -13.80 -29.57
CA ALA A 21 -8.71 -14.28 -30.73
C ALA A 21 -7.21 -14.37 -30.40
N LEU A 22 -6.69 -15.57 -30.62
CA LEU A 22 -5.30 -16.00 -30.68
C LEU A 22 -4.31 -14.96 -31.23
N LEU A 23 -3.23 -14.71 -30.49
CA LEU A 23 -1.89 -14.53 -31.05
C LEU A 23 -0.89 -15.26 -30.14
N SER A 24 -0.77 -16.58 -30.33
CA SER A 24 0.35 -17.36 -29.84
C SER A 24 1.41 -17.40 -30.94
N THR A 25 2.41 -16.54 -30.82
CA THR A 25 3.67 -16.65 -31.57
C THR A 25 4.81 -16.45 -30.59
N MET A 26 5.71 -17.44 -30.57
CA MET A 26 6.79 -17.66 -29.63
C MET A 26 7.69 -16.44 -29.42
N LEU A 27 7.68 -15.86 -28.22
CA LEU A 27 8.80 -15.16 -27.60
C LEU A 27 8.70 -15.44 -26.08
N GLU A 28 9.79 -15.99 -25.53
CA GLU A 28 10.17 -16.14 -24.10
C GLU A 28 9.05 -16.23 -23.05
N ASP A 29 8.98 -17.36 -22.34
CA ASP A 29 8.23 -17.71 -21.10
C ASP A 29 7.62 -16.57 -20.25
N SER A 30 6.79 -15.72 -20.83
CA SER A 30 5.98 -14.71 -20.14
C SER A 30 4.55 -14.95 -20.55
N TRP A 31 3.84 -15.75 -19.75
CA TRP A 31 2.38 -15.72 -19.77
C TRP A 31 1.97 -14.31 -19.33
N LEU A 32 1.59 -13.46 -20.29
CA LEU A 32 0.89 -12.22 -19.98
C LEU A 32 -0.46 -12.61 -19.39
N PHE A 33 -0.56 -12.61 -18.06
CA PHE A 33 -1.82 -12.78 -17.36
C PHE A 33 -2.67 -11.53 -17.60
N VAL A 34 -3.70 -11.67 -18.44
CA VAL A 34 -4.71 -10.64 -18.65
C VAL A 34 -5.81 -10.86 -17.62
N PHE A 35 -5.93 -9.96 -16.66
CA PHE A 35 -6.98 -9.96 -15.65
C PHE A 35 -8.15 -9.10 -16.12
N ALA A 36 -9.39 -9.56 -15.92
CA ALA A 36 -10.57 -8.75 -16.22
C ALA A 36 -10.76 -7.60 -15.22
N TYR A 37 -10.13 -7.69 -14.03
CA TYR A 37 -10.41 -6.84 -12.88
C TYR A 37 -11.90 -6.79 -12.62
N ARG A 38 -12.48 -7.93 -12.26
CA ARG A 38 -13.88 -8.05 -11.84
C ARG A 38 -14.01 -9.15 -10.81
N ASP A 39 -14.80 -8.92 -9.77
CA ASP A 39 -14.99 -9.88 -8.68
C ASP A 39 -13.63 -10.37 -8.15
N ASN A 40 -13.34 -11.66 -8.32
CA ASN A 40 -12.11 -12.31 -7.86
C ASN A 40 -11.06 -12.51 -8.98
N ASP A 41 -11.27 -11.94 -10.16
CA ASP A 41 -10.33 -11.96 -11.30
C ASP A 41 -9.46 -10.70 -11.32
N HIS A 42 -8.53 -10.62 -10.36
CA HIS A 42 -7.54 -9.57 -10.23
C HIS A 42 -6.27 -10.14 -9.58
N PRO A 43 -5.08 -9.57 -9.86
CA PRO A 43 -3.87 -10.02 -9.21
C PRO A 43 -3.80 -9.55 -7.76
N GLU A 44 -3.18 -10.33 -6.88
CA GLU A 44 -2.88 -9.91 -5.51
C GLU A 44 -1.77 -8.84 -5.47
N VAL A 45 -0.93 -8.79 -6.50
CA VAL A 45 0.21 -7.88 -6.62
C VAL A 45 0.02 -7.01 -7.84
N TRP A 46 0.21 -5.70 -7.67
CA TRP A 46 0.23 -4.79 -8.80
C TRP A 46 1.59 -4.89 -9.52
N HIS A 47 1.57 -5.42 -10.74
CA HIS A 47 2.75 -5.57 -11.57
C HIS A 47 3.12 -4.23 -12.21
N ILE A 48 4.15 -3.59 -11.66
CA ILE A 48 4.79 -2.38 -12.20
C ILE A 48 6.26 -2.69 -12.51
N ALA A 49 7.00 -1.71 -13.04
CA ALA A 49 8.43 -1.82 -13.22
C ALA A 49 9.15 -2.22 -11.92
N GLU A 50 10.24 -2.97 -12.05
CA GLU A 50 11.02 -3.42 -10.90
C GLU A 50 11.47 -2.24 -10.04
N LEU A 51 11.29 -2.38 -8.73
CA LEU A 51 11.68 -1.35 -7.77
C LEU A 51 13.17 -1.46 -7.47
N GLY A 52 13.92 -0.43 -7.87
CA GLY A 52 15.32 -0.27 -7.51
C GLY A 52 15.53 -0.15 -6.01
N ASP A 53 16.79 -0.25 -5.58
CA ASP A 53 17.17 -0.04 -4.19
C ASP A 53 17.63 1.41 -3.98
N VAL A 54 17.22 2.00 -2.85
CA VAL A 54 17.64 3.34 -2.39
C VAL A 54 18.10 3.27 -0.95
N TYR A 55 18.93 4.23 -0.56
CA TYR A 55 19.42 4.35 0.81
C TYR A 55 18.68 5.45 1.55
N LEU A 56 18.11 5.11 2.70
CA LEU A 56 17.43 6.04 3.60
C LEU A 56 18.20 6.16 4.91
N ASN A 57 18.67 7.36 5.24
CA ASN A 57 19.18 7.67 6.57
C ASN A 57 18.00 8.07 7.45
N VAL A 58 17.79 7.33 8.54
CA VAL A 58 16.80 7.72 9.55
C VAL A 58 17.50 8.67 10.52
N GLU A 59 17.02 9.90 10.61
CA GLU A 59 17.58 10.92 11.49
C GLU A 59 16.47 11.74 12.16
N ASN A 60 16.84 12.48 13.21
CA ASN A 60 15.91 13.41 13.82
C ASN A 60 15.54 14.49 12.80
N THR A 61 14.24 14.64 12.56
CA THR A 61 13.73 15.54 11.53
C THR A 61 12.76 16.56 12.11
N VAL A 62 12.78 17.76 11.54
CA VAL A 62 11.77 18.80 11.78
C VAL A 62 10.53 18.61 10.91
N HIS A 63 10.60 17.70 9.93
CA HIS A 63 9.52 17.34 9.03
C HIS A 63 8.49 16.44 9.73
N TYR A 64 7.26 16.45 9.22
CA TYR A 64 6.14 15.61 9.65
C TYR A 64 5.68 15.85 11.10
N ALA A 65 5.77 17.10 11.57
CA ALA A 65 5.30 17.48 12.89
C ALA A 65 3.82 17.08 13.13
N LEU A 66 3.51 16.62 14.35
CA LEU A 66 2.22 15.99 14.67
C LEU A 66 1.03 16.93 14.57
N ASP A 67 1.12 18.18 15.00
CA ASP A 67 -0.04 19.06 15.20
C ASP A 67 0.11 20.47 14.60
N THR A 68 1.22 20.75 13.89
CA THR A 68 1.45 22.04 13.24
C THR A 68 0.80 22.12 11.86
N ALA A 69 0.54 23.35 11.39
CA ALA A 69 0.02 23.58 10.04
C ALA A 69 0.99 23.10 8.95
N PHE A 70 2.29 23.32 9.16
CA PHE A 70 3.34 22.85 8.27
C PHE A 70 3.39 21.32 8.23
N GLY A 71 3.40 20.66 9.39
CA GLY A 71 3.37 19.21 9.48
C GLY A 71 2.13 18.62 8.81
N ARG A 72 0.95 19.25 8.94
CA ARG A 72 -0.25 18.84 8.19
C ARG A 72 -0.04 18.87 6.67
N ALA A 73 0.60 19.90 6.14
CA ALA A 73 0.90 19.96 4.72
C ALA A 73 1.87 18.83 4.30
N GLU A 74 2.91 18.58 5.08
CA GLU A 74 3.88 17.51 4.81
C GLU A 74 3.24 16.12 4.81
N TRP A 75 2.45 15.81 5.84
CA TRP A 75 1.69 14.55 5.90
C TRP A 75 0.73 14.39 4.72
N ASN A 76 0.17 15.47 4.17
CA ASN A 76 -0.68 15.37 2.99
C ASN A 76 0.13 15.07 1.71
N THR A 77 1.41 15.46 1.65
CA THR A 77 2.29 15.16 0.51
C THR A 77 2.76 13.71 0.46
N THR A 78 2.53 12.91 1.51
CA THR A 78 2.90 11.48 1.49
C THR A 78 1.98 10.65 0.60
N LEU A 79 0.83 11.17 0.16
CA LEU A 79 -0.11 10.46 -0.70
C LEU A 79 -0.10 11.07 -2.11
N PRO A 80 -0.49 10.30 -3.15
CA PRO A 80 -0.69 10.88 -4.47
C PRO A 80 -1.71 12.02 -4.40
N SER A 81 -1.50 13.08 -5.20
CA SER A 81 -2.33 14.29 -5.18
C SER A 81 -3.80 14.03 -5.54
N HIS A 82 -4.05 13.00 -6.35
CA HIS A 82 -5.37 12.54 -6.77
C HIS A 82 -6.01 11.53 -5.80
N GLY A 83 -5.35 11.23 -4.67
CA GLY A 83 -5.79 10.25 -3.68
C GLY A 83 -5.15 8.87 -3.87
N ILE A 84 -5.57 7.91 -3.03
CA ILE A 84 -4.93 6.58 -2.93
C ILE A 84 -5.59 5.49 -3.78
N ARG A 85 -6.60 5.88 -4.57
CA ARG A 85 -7.41 4.97 -5.37
C ARG A 85 -6.75 4.76 -6.73
N LEU A 86 -6.65 3.50 -7.11
CA LEU A 86 -6.23 3.06 -8.43
C LEU A 86 -7.45 2.49 -9.15
N HIS A 87 -7.52 2.74 -10.44
CA HIS A 87 -8.66 2.43 -11.28
C HIS A 87 -8.29 1.39 -12.33
N PHE A 88 -8.99 0.26 -12.36
CA PHE A 88 -8.73 -0.86 -13.25
C PHE A 88 -10.02 -1.40 -13.88
N GLY A 89 -9.85 -2.31 -14.85
CA GLY A 89 -10.94 -2.85 -15.66
C GLY A 89 -11.18 -2.05 -16.93
N ALA A 90 -11.95 -2.61 -17.86
CA ALA A 90 -12.19 -2.03 -19.19
C ALA A 90 -12.78 -0.61 -19.14
N ASP A 91 -13.65 -0.36 -18.15
CA ASP A 91 -14.34 0.92 -17.96
C ASP A 91 -13.86 1.63 -16.68
N ALA A 92 -12.66 1.29 -16.18
CA ALA A 92 -12.10 1.83 -14.93
C ALA A 92 -13.04 1.70 -13.70
N SER A 93 -13.96 0.74 -13.74
CA SER A 93 -15.04 0.58 -12.76
C SER A 93 -14.58 0.01 -11.43
N GLU A 94 -13.46 -0.72 -11.41
CA GLU A 94 -12.95 -1.31 -10.19
C GLU A 94 -11.89 -0.43 -9.55
N THR A 95 -12.06 -0.19 -8.26
CA THR A 95 -11.16 0.62 -7.46
C THR A 95 -10.35 -0.24 -6.52
N PHE A 96 -9.04 -0.07 -6.54
CA PHE A 96 -8.10 -0.72 -5.64
C PHE A 96 -7.25 0.32 -4.89
N THR A 97 -6.56 -0.12 -3.85
CA THR A 97 -5.48 0.66 -3.23
C THR A 97 -4.31 -0.26 -2.93
N VAL A 98 -3.10 0.22 -3.19
CA VAL A 98 -1.89 -0.54 -2.88
C VAL A 98 -1.54 -0.41 -1.41
N SER A 99 -0.93 -1.46 -0.84
CA SER A 99 -0.61 -1.52 0.59
C SER A 99 0.25 -0.34 1.04
N LEU A 100 1.12 0.21 0.18
CA LEU A 100 1.95 1.38 0.47
C LEU A 100 1.08 2.59 0.84
N PHE A 101 0.14 2.96 -0.03
CA PHE A 101 -0.70 4.14 0.18
C PHE A 101 -1.69 3.95 1.34
N HIS A 102 -2.22 2.75 1.51
CA HIS A 102 -3.11 2.46 2.65
C HIS A 102 -2.36 2.58 3.99
N GLN A 103 -1.11 2.10 4.08
CA GLN A 103 -0.29 2.28 5.28
C GLN A 103 -0.06 3.77 5.59
N LEU A 104 0.35 4.56 4.60
CA LEU A 104 0.59 6.00 4.78
C LEU A 104 -0.68 6.77 5.15
N TYR A 105 -1.81 6.43 4.53
CA TYR A 105 -3.12 6.97 4.87
C TYR A 105 -3.46 6.68 6.34
N CYS A 106 -3.32 5.42 6.76
CA CYS A 106 -3.63 5.03 8.12
C CYS A 106 -2.71 5.66 9.17
N LEU A 107 -1.43 5.87 8.85
CA LEU A 107 -0.52 6.62 9.72
C LEU A 107 -1.01 8.07 9.92
N ASN A 108 -1.48 8.74 8.86
CA ASN A 108 -2.02 10.09 8.99
C ASN A 108 -3.35 10.12 9.79
N VAL A 109 -4.23 9.13 9.61
CA VAL A 109 -5.46 8.97 10.42
C VAL A 109 -5.13 8.83 11.91
N ILE A 110 -4.17 7.98 12.25
CA ILE A 110 -3.73 7.77 13.64
C ILE A 110 -3.13 9.06 14.19
N ARG A 111 -2.29 9.75 13.43
CA ARG A 111 -1.70 11.04 13.80
C ARG A 111 -2.75 12.12 14.07
N ILE A 112 -3.79 12.22 13.23
CA ILE A 112 -4.92 13.14 13.46
C ILE A 112 -5.65 12.79 14.77
N ALA A 113 -5.90 11.50 15.03
CA ALA A 113 -6.55 11.06 16.26
C ALA A 113 -5.71 11.39 17.51
N LEU A 114 -4.39 11.19 17.45
CA LEU A 114 -3.46 11.54 18.53
C LEU A 114 -3.41 13.05 18.78
N SER A 115 -3.37 13.87 17.72
CA SER A 115 -3.39 15.33 17.83
C SER A 115 -4.68 15.81 18.49
N LYS A 116 -5.84 15.33 18.03
CA LYS A 116 -7.14 15.67 18.64
C LYS A 116 -7.24 15.20 20.08
N PHE A 117 -6.77 14.00 20.41
CA PHE A 117 -6.85 13.47 21.77
C PHE A 117 -5.99 14.27 22.76
N SER A 118 -4.85 14.80 22.30
CA SER A 118 -3.89 15.55 23.12
C SER A 118 -4.39 16.96 23.46
N ASP A 119 -5.17 17.59 22.58
CA ASP A 119 -5.73 18.92 22.79
C ASP A 119 -7.00 18.86 23.68
N PRO A 120 -7.00 19.48 24.88
CA PRO A 120 -8.16 19.50 25.77
C PRO A 120 -9.40 20.20 25.20
N GLU A 121 -9.23 21.18 24.31
CA GLU A 121 -10.34 22.00 23.78
C GLU A 121 -11.11 21.27 22.69
N VAL A 122 -10.42 20.45 21.88
CA VAL A 122 -11.01 19.70 20.76
C VAL A 122 -10.96 18.19 20.96
N ARG A 123 -10.77 17.73 22.20
CA ARG A 123 -10.61 16.32 22.56
C ARG A 123 -11.74 15.46 21.98
N GLN A 124 -11.34 14.46 21.19
CA GLN A 124 -12.24 13.47 20.62
C GLN A 124 -11.70 12.07 20.92
N LEU A 125 -12.60 11.13 21.21
CA LEU A 125 -12.24 9.71 21.27
C LEU A 125 -11.89 9.20 19.86
N PRO A 126 -10.98 8.20 19.75
CA PRO A 126 -10.66 7.57 18.47
C PRO A 126 -11.92 7.07 17.75
N GLN A 127 -12.02 7.37 16.45
CA GLN A 127 -13.13 6.90 15.62
C GLN A 127 -12.91 5.45 15.16
N VAL A 128 -13.96 4.82 14.63
CA VAL A 128 -13.88 3.44 14.10
C VAL A 128 -12.77 3.29 13.06
N GLU A 129 -12.57 4.29 12.21
CA GLU A 129 -11.51 4.33 11.21
C GLU A 129 -10.12 4.29 11.86
N THR A 130 -9.91 5.00 12.98
CA THR A 130 -8.66 4.94 13.73
C THR A 130 -8.38 3.53 14.24
N VAL A 131 -9.40 2.83 14.75
CA VAL A 131 -9.26 1.44 15.24
C VAL A 131 -8.90 0.51 14.09
N GLN A 132 -9.60 0.61 12.95
CA GLN A 132 -9.30 -0.17 11.75
C GLN A 132 -7.88 0.08 11.23
N CYS A 133 -7.44 1.34 11.24
CA CYS A 133 -6.08 1.70 10.84
C CYS A 133 -5.02 1.20 11.82
N MET A 134 -5.28 1.22 13.13
CA MET A 134 -4.39 0.61 14.12
C MET A 134 -4.25 -0.89 13.89
N ASP A 135 -5.35 -1.59 13.60
CA ASP A 135 -5.32 -3.02 13.27
C ASP A 135 -4.57 -3.29 11.97
N TYR A 136 -4.77 -2.48 10.94
CA TYR A 136 -4.07 -2.61 9.67
C TYR A 136 -2.56 -2.41 9.83
N ILE A 137 -2.12 -1.35 10.51
CA ILE A 137 -0.70 -1.10 10.78
C ILE A 137 -0.09 -2.22 11.62
N ARG A 138 -0.81 -2.72 12.64
CA ARG A 138 -0.36 -3.86 13.44
C ARG A 138 -0.14 -5.11 12.58
N GLN A 139 -1.06 -5.42 11.68
CA GLN A 139 -0.91 -6.55 10.74
C GLN A 139 0.31 -6.37 9.84
N MET A 140 0.50 -5.18 9.27
CA MET A 140 1.63 -4.91 8.38
C MET A 140 2.97 -5.01 9.10
N VAL A 141 3.09 -4.47 10.31
CA VAL A 141 4.30 -4.58 11.14
C VAL A 141 4.61 -6.04 11.46
N LEU A 142 3.63 -6.86 11.82
CA LEU A 142 3.86 -8.28 12.12
C LEU A 142 4.32 -9.09 10.90
N CYS A 143 3.85 -8.74 9.70
CA CYS A 143 4.18 -9.47 8.47
C CYS A 143 5.48 -9.02 7.81
N ARG A 144 5.87 -7.74 7.97
CA ARG A 144 6.99 -7.13 7.22
C ARG A 144 7.91 -6.28 8.09
N ALA A 145 8.03 -6.59 9.38
CA ALA A 145 8.98 -5.90 10.26
C ALA A 145 10.42 -6.05 9.76
N ASN A 146 11.18 -4.97 9.90
CA ASN A 146 12.62 -5.02 9.76
C ASN A 146 13.23 -5.62 11.04
N LEU A 147 13.91 -6.76 10.90
CA LEU A 147 14.55 -7.47 12.02
C LEU A 147 16.01 -7.05 12.26
N ARG A 148 16.45 -5.93 11.68
CA ARG A 148 17.78 -5.38 11.91
C ARG A 148 17.96 -5.01 13.38
N LEU A 149 19.12 -5.36 13.93
CA LEU A 149 19.53 -4.94 15.26
C LEU A 149 19.86 -3.44 15.27
N GLU A 150 19.27 -2.71 16.21
CA GLU A 150 19.64 -1.32 16.49
C GLU A 150 20.91 -1.27 17.34
N SER A 151 21.73 -0.24 17.12
CA SER A 151 22.95 -0.04 17.92
C SER A 151 22.59 0.56 19.26
N ALA A 152 23.14 -0.01 20.34
CA ALA A 152 23.02 0.58 21.66
C ALA A 152 24.16 1.59 21.89
N ARG A 153 23.83 2.88 22.10
CA ARG A 153 24.80 3.93 22.45
C ARG A 153 25.07 4.01 23.94
N ASN A 154 24.06 3.74 24.76
CA ASN A 154 24.16 3.80 26.21
C ASN A 154 23.64 2.51 26.83
N PRO A 155 24.27 1.99 27.90
CA PRO A 155 23.77 0.81 28.60
C PRO A 155 22.54 1.12 29.48
N THR A 156 22.33 2.38 29.85
CA THR A 156 21.22 2.85 30.69
C THR A 156 20.85 4.30 30.34
N GLY A 157 19.65 4.74 30.76
CA GLY A 157 19.17 6.11 30.52
C GLY A 157 18.42 6.29 29.20
N PRO A 158 18.05 7.53 28.84
CA PRO A 158 17.42 7.81 27.54
C PRO A 158 18.41 7.63 26.38
N GLY A 159 17.90 7.27 25.20
CA GLY A 159 18.71 7.07 24.00
C GLY A 159 19.60 5.82 24.04
N ILE A 160 19.15 4.75 24.71
CA ILE A 160 19.84 3.45 24.73
C ILE A 160 20.05 2.96 23.30
N ALA A 161 18.99 2.85 22.52
CA ALA A 161 19.06 2.50 21.11
C ALA A 161 18.93 3.76 20.25
N VAL A 162 19.63 3.76 19.12
CA VAL A 162 19.51 4.80 18.10
C VAL A 162 19.08 4.18 16.78
N ALA A 163 18.14 4.85 16.13
CA ALA A 163 17.69 4.48 14.80
C ALA A 163 18.56 5.10 13.69
N ASP A 164 19.65 5.80 14.03
CA ASP A 164 20.48 6.56 13.09
C ASP A 164 21.42 5.70 12.25
N VAL A 165 20.81 4.81 11.48
CA VAL A 165 21.46 3.90 10.55
C VAL A 165 20.90 4.09 9.15
N THR A 166 21.75 3.89 8.15
CA THR A 166 21.33 3.84 6.75
C THR A 166 20.59 2.53 6.49
N HIS A 167 19.35 2.61 6.03
CA HIS A 167 18.54 1.48 5.57
C HIS A 167 18.62 1.35 4.05
N THR A 168 18.64 0.11 3.55
CA THR A 168 18.35 -0.17 2.14
C THR A 168 16.85 -0.39 2.00
N CYS A 169 16.21 0.45 1.19
CA CYS A 169 14.78 0.46 0.94
C CYS A 169 14.50 0.28 -0.56
N LYS A 170 13.25 0.02 -0.92
CA LYS A 170 12.80 0.07 -2.32
C LYS A 170 12.50 1.50 -2.74
N ASP A 171 12.83 1.84 -3.98
CA ASP A 171 12.50 3.13 -4.57
C ASP A 171 11.00 3.17 -4.88
N TRP A 172 10.24 3.78 -3.99
CA TRP A 172 8.81 3.89 -4.15
C TRP A 172 8.40 4.93 -5.20
N THR A 173 9.31 5.74 -5.73
CA THR A 173 9.02 6.73 -6.78
C THR A 173 8.30 6.09 -7.97
N ALA A 174 8.71 4.88 -8.35
CA ALA A 174 8.07 4.12 -9.42
C ALA A 174 6.58 3.79 -9.14
N VAL A 175 6.20 3.55 -7.88
CA VAL A 175 4.80 3.34 -7.50
C VAL A 175 3.99 4.63 -7.64
N TYR A 176 4.56 5.78 -7.26
CA TYR A 176 3.88 7.07 -7.42
C TYR A 176 3.73 7.44 -8.90
N SER A 177 4.75 7.21 -9.72
CA SER A 177 4.67 7.38 -11.17
C SER A 177 3.59 6.50 -11.79
N ALA A 178 3.56 5.20 -11.45
CA ALA A 178 2.54 4.29 -11.94
C ALA A 178 1.12 4.69 -11.49
N ALA A 179 0.96 5.22 -10.27
CA ALA A 179 -0.32 5.71 -9.78
C ALA A 179 -0.78 6.96 -10.53
N GLN A 180 0.14 7.87 -10.84
CA GLN A 180 -0.13 9.04 -11.65
C GLN A 180 -0.56 8.67 -13.07
N GLU A 181 0.15 7.75 -13.73
CA GLU A 181 -0.22 7.24 -15.05
C GLU A 181 -1.59 6.56 -15.04
N ASN A 182 -1.89 5.78 -14.00
CA ASN A 182 -3.18 5.14 -13.81
C ASN A 182 -4.32 6.18 -13.67
N TRP A 183 -4.10 7.24 -12.90
CA TRP A 183 -5.06 8.34 -12.74
C TRP A 183 -5.29 9.09 -14.05
N GLU A 184 -4.22 9.42 -14.79
CA GLU A 184 -4.30 10.10 -16.09
C GLU A 184 -5.09 9.28 -17.12
N ALA A 185 -4.88 7.97 -17.15
CA ALA A 185 -5.64 7.06 -18.00
C ALA A 185 -7.13 7.03 -17.63
N TYR A 186 -7.46 7.07 -16.33
CA TYR A 186 -8.84 7.10 -15.86
C TYR A 186 -9.56 8.40 -16.24
N VAL A 187 -8.99 9.57 -15.94
CA VAL A 187 -9.61 10.87 -16.29
C VAL A 187 -9.67 11.09 -17.81
N GLY A 188 -8.75 10.48 -18.56
CA GLY A 188 -8.77 10.50 -20.02
C GLY A 188 -9.93 9.72 -20.64
N GLN A 189 -10.54 8.76 -19.91
CA GLN A 189 -11.69 7.99 -20.38
C GLN A 189 -13.03 8.70 -20.13
N GLU A 190 -13.06 9.67 -19.21
CA GLU A 190 -14.27 10.47 -18.90
C GLU A 190 -14.48 11.65 -19.87
N ASN A 191 -13.54 11.89 -20.79
CA ASN A 191 -13.61 12.94 -21.82
C ASN A 191 -13.85 12.35 -23.22
#